data_AF-A0A3C0UL66-F1
#
_entry.id   AF-A0A3C0UL66-F1
#
_cell.length_a   1.000
_cell.length_b   1.000
_cell.length_c   1.000
_cell.angle_alpha   90.00
_cell.angle_beta   90.00
_cell.angle_gamma   90.00
#
_symmetry.space_group_name_H-M   'P 1'
#
loop_
_entity.id
_entity.type
_entity.pdbx_description
1 polymer ?
#
loop_
_entity_poly.entity_id
_entity_poly.type
_entity_poly.pdbx_seq_one_letter_code
_entity_poly.pdbx_strand_id
1 'polypeptide(L)'
;MCKLSNSLTFYCFLFIVGFCTHVFAQPKTDLTAPFAFENGDRVLFVGNSLIENDVQFGYLELALTTRWPNRNLTFRNIGWSGDNVFGDARSYVTTPPTPYELLMQQITEAKPTVVFVAYGGIEAQEGEEGLPRFKQGLNQLIDKIDQLGAKTILVSPIPLLVSPSESVSQKNSALETYGSVIEQIAKARNKRFINVFRPILEAGKQSVITENGVHLNATGYYHLATFLEKGLGWTARNEGITLDV
;
A
#
# COMPACT_ATOMS: atom_id res chain seq x y z
N MET A 1 40.47 -73.77 7.54
CA MET A 1 40.56 -72.86 6.38
C MET A 1 39.15 -72.38 6.06
N CYS A 2 38.84 -71.13 6.42
CA CYS A 2 37.55 -70.48 6.22
C CYS A 2 37.21 -70.29 4.75
N LYS A 3 35.95 -70.49 4.36
CA LYS A 3 35.38 -69.90 3.14
C LYS A 3 34.28 -68.91 3.56
N LEU A 4 34.57 -67.62 3.35
CA LEU A 4 33.63 -66.52 3.52
C LEU A 4 32.62 -66.49 2.35
N SER A 5 31.38 -66.19 2.73
CA SER A 5 30.24 -65.82 1.91
C SER A 5 30.44 -64.44 1.26
N ASN A 6 29.95 -64.25 0.03
CA ASN A 6 29.67 -62.95 -0.55
C ASN A 6 28.25 -62.96 -1.14
N SER A 7 27.29 -62.39 -0.40
CA SER A 7 25.97 -62.02 -0.91
C SER A 7 25.97 -60.51 -1.17
N LEU A 8 25.82 -60.15 -2.44
CA LEU A 8 25.79 -58.77 -2.93
C LEU A 8 24.37 -58.22 -2.70
N THR A 9 24.20 -57.38 -1.68
CA THR A 9 22.92 -56.66 -1.44
C THR A 9 23.08 -55.22 -1.88
N PHE A 10 22.40 -54.86 -2.96
CA PHE A 10 22.37 -53.51 -3.54
C PHE A 10 21.38 -52.65 -2.73
N TYR A 11 21.89 -51.78 -1.85
CA TYR A 11 21.06 -50.79 -1.15
C TYR A 11 20.93 -49.52 -2.00
N CYS A 12 19.75 -49.33 -2.58
CA CYS A 12 19.34 -48.10 -3.26
C CYS A 12 19.00 -47.06 -2.18
N PHE A 13 19.86 -46.06 -1.97
CA PHE A 13 19.64 -44.97 -1.03
C PHE A 13 18.77 -43.90 -1.71
N LEU A 14 17.46 -43.93 -1.47
CA LEU A 14 16.54 -42.88 -1.91
C LEU A 14 16.64 -41.69 -0.95
N PHE A 15 17.45 -40.68 -1.31
CA PHE A 15 17.47 -39.39 -0.59
C PHE A 15 16.22 -38.57 -0.97
N ILE A 16 15.13 -38.73 -0.23
CA ILE A 16 13.98 -37.83 -0.29
C ILE A 16 14.38 -36.56 0.48
N VAL A 17 14.92 -35.57 -0.23
CA VAL A 17 15.06 -34.21 0.30
C VAL A 17 13.65 -33.61 0.34
N GLY A 18 13.01 -33.74 1.50
CA GLY A 18 11.76 -33.03 1.78
C GLY A 18 12.02 -31.53 1.79
N PHE A 19 11.66 -30.85 0.69
CA PHE A 19 11.52 -29.41 0.66
C PHE A 19 10.35 -29.05 1.61
N CYS A 20 10.66 -28.81 2.89
CA CYS A 20 9.74 -28.13 3.79
C CYS A 20 9.52 -26.74 3.22
N THR A 21 8.38 -26.53 2.55
CA THR A 21 7.85 -25.21 2.30
C THR A 21 7.53 -24.59 3.65
N HIS A 22 8.50 -23.88 4.24
CA HIS A 22 8.24 -23.01 5.36
C HIS A 22 7.29 -21.92 4.86
N VAL A 23 5.99 -22.16 5.06
CA VAL A 23 5.01 -21.08 5.07
C VAL A 23 5.41 -20.21 6.26
N PHE A 24 6.11 -19.11 5.98
CA PHE A 24 6.37 -18.08 6.97
C PHE A 24 5.03 -17.49 7.37
N ALA A 25 4.44 -18.05 8.43
CA ALA A 25 3.35 -17.39 9.13
C ALA A 25 3.92 -16.10 9.70
N GLN A 26 3.58 -14.96 9.09
CA GLN A 26 3.97 -13.66 9.64
C GLN A 26 3.40 -13.55 11.06
N PRO A 27 4.21 -13.17 12.06
CA PRO A 27 3.69 -12.91 13.39
C PRO A 27 2.58 -11.87 13.30
N LYS A 28 1.46 -12.11 14.01
CA LYS A 28 0.37 -11.14 14.09
C LYS A 28 0.94 -9.81 14.56
N THR A 29 0.95 -8.84 13.67
CA THR A 29 1.39 -7.48 13.96
C THR A 29 0.37 -6.83 14.87
N ASP A 30 0.82 -6.28 16.00
CA ASP A 30 -0.01 -5.40 16.81
C ASP A 30 -0.26 -4.11 16.03
N LEU A 31 -1.50 -3.95 15.55
CA LEU A 31 -1.90 -2.79 14.76
C LEU A 31 -2.14 -1.54 15.64
N THR A 32 -2.18 -1.69 16.97
CA THR A 32 -2.37 -0.58 17.91
C THR A 32 -1.09 0.16 18.26
N ALA A 33 0.06 -0.52 18.16
CA ALA A 33 1.37 0.10 18.33
C ALA A 33 1.67 1.08 17.19
N PRO A 34 2.44 2.16 17.43
CA PRO A 34 3.01 2.97 16.37
C PRO A 34 3.83 2.12 15.38
N PHE A 35 3.62 2.35 14.08
CA PHE A 35 4.37 1.64 13.05
C PHE A 35 5.85 2.07 13.09
N ALA A 36 6.78 1.12 13.15
CA ALA A 36 8.20 1.42 13.11
C ALA A 36 8.83 0.84 11.86
N PHE A 37 9.59 1.66 11.14
CA PHE A 37 10.42 1.20 10.03
C PHE A 37 11.72 0.58 10.55
N GLU A 38 12.15 -0.48 9.88
CA GLU A 38 13.43 -1.12 10.10
C GLU A 38 14.53 -0.45 9.28
N ASN A 39 15.79 -0.61 9.69
CA ASN A 39 16.89 -0.06 8.92
C ASN A 39 17.02 -0.82 7.59
N GLY A 40 17.07 -0.11 6.46
CA GLY A 40 17.11 -0.72 5.13
C GLY A 40 15.74 -1.09 4.56
N ASP A 41 14.64 -0.64 5.18
CA ASP A 41 13.30 -0.85 4.63
C ASP A 41 13.18 -0.21 3.23
N ARG A 42 12.58 -0.99 2.31
CA ARG A 42 12.30 -0.58 0.93
C ARG A 42 10.81 -0.30 0.82
N VAL A 43 10.47 0.98 0.79
CA VAL A 43 9.09 1.46 0.82
C VAL A 43 8.59 1.65 -0.60
N LEU A 44 7.54 0.92 -0.97
CA LEU A 44 6.85 1.04 -2.24
C LEU A 44 5.53 1.78 -2.06
N PHE A 45 5.31 2.83 -2.84
CA PHE A 45 4.02 3.47 -3.00
C PHE A 45 3.39 3.01 -4.31
N VAL A 46 2.19 2.44 -4.22
CA VAL A 46 1.40 1.97 -5.37
C VAL A 46 -0.03 2.48 -5.26
N GLY A 47 -0.59 2.93 -6.39
CA GLY A 47 -1.91 3.55 -6.42
C GLY A 47 -2.17 4.27 -7.74
N ASN A 48 -3.21 5.10 -7.75
CA ASN A 48 -3.57 5.91 -8.91
C ASN A 48 -2.83 7.27 -8.92
N SER A 49 -3.45 8.31 -9.49
CA SER A 49 -2.89 9.67 -9.55
C SER A 49 -2.56 10.27 -8.18
N LEU A 50 -3.18 9.81 -7.08
CA LEU A 50 -2.81 10.22 -5.71
C LEU A 50 -1.37 9.82 -5.37
N ILE A 51 -0.89 8.69 -5.89
CA ILE A 51 0.49 8.27 -5.67
C ILE A 51 1.39 8.81 -6.75
N GLU A 52 0.99 8.75 -8.03
CA GLU A 52 1.81 9.25 -9.13
C GLU A 52 2.21 10.72 -8.92
N ASN A 53 1.25 11.59 -8.58
CA ASN A 53 1.48 13.02 -8.52
C ASN A 53 2.34 13.45 -7.32
N ASP A 54 2.52 12.61 -6.29
CA ASP A 54 3.42 12.92 -5.16
C ASP A 54 4.87 13.11 -5.63
N VAL A 55 5.27 12.50 -6.76
CA VAL A 55 6.63 12.65 -7.33
C VAL A 55 7.01 14.11 -7.57
N GLN A 56 6.02 14.99 -7.79
CA GLN A 56 6.24 16.41 -8.03
C GLN A 56 6.52 17.19 -6.74
N PHE A 57 6.13 16.67 -5.58
CA PHE A 57 6.15 17.37 -4.31
C PHE A 57 7.06 16.73 -3.26
N GLY A 58 7.14 15.39 -3.22
CA GLY A 58 8.06 14.62 -2.38
C GLY A 58 7.73 14.64 -0.88
N TYR A 59 6.52 15.04 -0.47
CA TYR A 59 6.17 15.18 0.94
C TYR A 59 6.10 13.85 1.68
N LEU A 60 5.72 12.76 1.00
CA LEU A 60 5.69 11.44 1.64
C LEU A 60 7.10 10.95 1.98
N GLU A 61 8.02 11.03 1.02
CA GLU A 61 9.43 10.67 1.24
C GLU A 61 10.08 11.57 2.30
N LEU A 62 9.83 12.89 2.24
CA LEU A 62 10.33 13.84 3.23
C LEU A 62 9.85 13.48 4.64
N ALA A 63 8.56 13.18 4.81
CA ALA A 63 7.99 12.78 6.08
C ALA A 63 8.68 11.51 6.63
N LEU A 64 8.76 10.45 5.83
CA LEU A 64 9.35 9.20 6.30
C LEU A 64 10.84 9.33 6.62
N THR A 65 11.60 10.00 5.75
CA THR A 65 13.05 10.20 5.90
C THR A 65 13.38 11.03 7.14
N THR A 66 12.67 12.15 7.34
CA THR A 66 12.94 13.03 8.49
C THR A 66 12.45 12.45 9.81
N ARG A 67 11.46 11.55 9.81
CA ARG A 67 11.07 10.80 11.01
C ARG A 67 12.12 9.77 11.42
N TRP A 68 12.78 9.19 10.43
CA TRP A 68 13.72 8.09 10.61
C TRP A 68 15.09 8.40 9.97
N PRO A 69 15.77 9.49 10.39
CA PRO A 69 16.96 9.97 9.69
C PRO A 69 18.14 9.00 9.72
N ASN A 70 18.13 8.06 10.68
CA ASN A 70 19.16 7.04 10.86
C ASN A 70 18.71 5.64 10.38
N ARG A 71 17.58 5.56 9.67
CA ARG A 71 17.15 4.34 8.98
C ARG A 71 17.40 4.58 7.51
N ASN A 72 18.21 3.74 6.88
CA ASN A 72 18.55 3.82 5.46
C ASN A 72 17.34 3.39 4.61
N LEU A 73 16.26 4.17 4.67
CA LEU A 73 15.04 3.91 3.92
C LEU A 73 15.28 4.21 2.43
N THR A 74 14.71 3.40 1.55
CA THR A 74 14.67 3.69 0.12
C THR A 74 13.24 3.66 -0.37
N PHE A 75 12.92 4.54 -1.32
CA PHE A 75 11.55 4.74 -1.79
C PHE A 75 11.43 4.38 -3.26
N ARG A 76 10.30 3.77 -3.62
CA ARG A 76 9.89 3.57 -5.00
C ARG A 76 8.43 4.01 -5.14
N ASN A 77 8.18 4.91 -6.09
CA ASN A 77 6.84 5.26 -6.52
C ASN A 77 6.54 4.53 -7.84
N ILE A 78 5.44 3.78 -7.88
CA ILE A 78 4.92 3.14 -9.11
C ILE A 78 3.45 3.51 -9.35
N GLY A 79 3.00 4.65 -8.83
CA GLY A 79 1.65 5.15 -9.09
C GLY A 79 1.41 5.42 -10.58
N TRP A 80 0.16 5.28 -11.01
CA TRP A 80 -0.22 5.51 -12.40
C TRP A 80 -1.63 6.11 -12.51
N SER A 81 -1.79 7.20 -13.23
CA SER A 81 -3.05 7.92 -13.34
C SER A 81 -4.11 7.07 -14.03
N GLY A 82 -5.31 7.04 -13.45
CA GLY A 82 -6.41 6.19 -13.93
C GLY A 82 -6.31 4.72 -13.53
N ASP A 83 -5.26 4.33 -12.82
CA ASP A 83 -5.02 2.92 -12.48
C ASP A 83 -5.96 2.43 -11.37
N ASN A 84 -6.30 1.15 -11.42
CA ASN A 84 -7.06 0.44 -10.40
C ASN A 84 -6.26 -0.75 -9.86
N VAL A 85 -6.85 -1.55 -8.96
CA VAL A 85 -6.21 -2.75 -8.41
C VAL A 85 -5.76 -3.80 -9.46
N PHE A 86 -6.19 -3.69 -10.71
CA PHE A 86 -5.79 -4.57 -11.81
C PHE A 86 -4.74 -3.96 -12.76
N GLY A 87 -4.33 -2.71 -12.55
CA GLY A 87 -3.35 -2.08 -13.42
C GLY A 87 -3.92 -1.60 -14.76
N ASP A 88 -5.25 -1.48 -14.90
CA ASP A 88 -5.92 -1.31 -16.21
C ASP A 88 -5.39 -0.11 -17.04
N ALA A 89 -5.01 1.00 -16.39
CA ALA A 89 -4.50 2.19 -17.08
C ALA A 89 -3.08 1.99 -17.65
N ARG A 90 -2.39 0.92 -17.29
CA ARG A 90 -1.08 0.58 -17.86
C ARG A 90 -1.19 -0.02 -19.26
N SER A 91 -2.40 -0.33 -19.72
CA SER A 91 -2.69 -0.80 -21.08
C SER A 91 -2.22 0.18 -22.16
N TYR A 92 -2.04 1.47 -21.83
CA TYR A 92 -1.46 2.46 -22.74
C TYR A 92 -0.01 2.18 -23.14
N VAL A 93 0.74 1.41 -22.35
CA VAL A 93 2.19 1.20 -22.56
C VAL A 93 2.58 -0.26 -22.65
N THR A 94 1.63 -1.19 -22.63
CA THR A 94 1.94 -2.62 -22.60
C THR A 94 0.91 -3.46 -23.34
N THR A 95 1.41 -4.35 -24.19
CA THR A 95 0.64 -5.41 -24.87
C THR A 95 1.62 -6.39 -25.55
N PRO A 96 1.83 -7.63 -25.07
CA PRO A 96 2.13 -8.12 -23.72
C PRO A 96 3.41 -7.51 -23.07
N PRO A 97 3.66 -7.71 -21.75
CA PRO A 97 2.78 -8.35 -20.76
C PRO A 97 1.42 -7.64 -20.64
N THR A 98 0.42 -8.29 -20.07
CA THR A 98 -0.85 -7.62 -19.77
C THR A 98 -0.65 -6.52 -18.72
N PRO A 99 -1.57 -5.54 -18.59
CA PRO A 99 -1.46 -4.46 -17.61
C PRO A 99 -1.31 -4.97 -16.17
N TYR A 100 -2.06 -6.03 -15.83
CA TYR A 100 -1.97 -6.69 -14.53
C TYR A 100 -0.62 -7.38 -14.33
N GLU A 101 -0.13 -8.12 -15.33
CA GLU A 101 1.20 -8.75 -15.27
C GLU A 101 2.31 -7.69 -15.11
N LEU A 102 2.21 -6.56 -15.82
CA LEU A 102 3.15 -5.45 -15.67
C LEU A 102 3.12 -4.87 -14.25
N LEU A 103 1.94 -4.64 -13.67
CA LEU A 103 1.82 -4.19 -12.28
C LEU A 103 2.46 -5.20 -11.31
N MET A 104 2.15 -6.49 -11.44
CA MET A 104 2.72 -7.54 -10.59
C MET A 104 4.24 -7.65 -10.74
N GLN A 105 4.75 -7.50 -11.97
CA GLN A 105 6.18 -7.49 -12.27
C GLN A 105 6.86 -6.31 -11.57
N GLN A 106 6.35 -5.08 -11.73
CA GLN A 106 6.94 -3.89 -11.12
C GLN A 106 6.94 -3.95 -9.58
N ILE A 107 5.87 -4.46 -8.97
CA ILE A 107 5.83 -4.70 -7.51
C ILE A 107 6.90 -5.72 -7.10
N THR A 108 7.06 -6.80 -7.87
CA THR A 108 8.05 -7.85 -7.58
C THR A 108 9.48 -7.32 -7.72
N GLU A 109 9.77 -6.59 -8.79
CA GLU A 109 11.10 -6.04 -9.09
C GLU A 109 11.55 -4.98 -8.09
N ALA A 110 10.60 -4.21 -7.53
CA ALA A 110 10.87 -3.26 -6.45
C ALA A 110 11.36 -3.95 -5.16
N LYS A 111 11.14 -5.26 -5.01
CA LYS A 111 11.51 -6.08 -3.85
C LYS A 111 11.10 -5.39 -2.53
N PRO A 112 9.88 -4.89 -2.35
CA PRO A 112 9.53 -4.07 -1.20
C PRO A 112 9.65 -4.84 0.12
N THR A 113 9.83 -4.11 1.22
CA THR A 113 9.60 -4.64 2.59
C THR A 113 8.36 -3.99 3.22
N VAL A 114 7.96 -2.81 2.75
CA VAL A 114 6.73 -2.11 3.14
C VAL A 114 6.05 -1.57 1.89
N VAL A 115 4.73 -1.74 1.77
CA VAL A 115 3.95 -1.27 0.62
C VAL A 115 2.76 -0.45 1.09
N PHE A 116 2.69 0.81 0.67
CA PHE A 116 1.51 1.64 0.78
C PHE A 116 0.65 1.45 -0.47
N VAL A 117 -0.59 1.02 -0.28
CA VAL A 117 -1.56 0.77 -1.37
C VAL A 117 -2.68 1.80 -1.28
N ALA A 118 -2.80 2.64 -2.29
CA ALA A 118 -3.80 3.70 -2.40
C ALA A 118 -4.62 3.57 -3.69
N TYR A 119 -5.50 2.57 -3.71
CA TYR A 119 -6.49 2.31 -4.77
C TYR A 119 -7.92 2.45 -4.22
N GLY A 120 -8.94 2.26 -5.07
CA GLY A 120 -10.35 2.39 -4.74
C GLY A 120 -10.98 3.68 -5.27
N GLY A 121 -10.18 4.68 -5.64
CA GLY A 121 -10.68 5.95 -6.16
C GLY A 121 -11.22 5.88 -7.60
N ILE A 122 -10.65 5.00 -8.44
CA ILE A 122 -11.14 4.77 -9.80
C ILE A 122 -12.32 3.81 -9.75
N GLU A 123 -12.20 2.76 -8.95
CA GLU A 123 -13.20 1.70 -8.80
C GLU A 123 -14.51 2.23 -8.20
N ALA A 124 -14.45 3.24 -7.31
CA ALA A 124 -15.64 3.88 -6.76
C ALA A 124 -16.57 4.50 -7.80
N GLN A 125 -16.10 4.76 -9.03
CA GLN A 125 -16.95 5.25 -10.13
C GLN A 125 -17.96 4.19 -10.62
N GLU A 126 -17.68 2.91 -10.38
CA GLU A 126 -18.57 1.78 -10.67
C GLU A 126 -19.68 1.62 -9.60
N GLY A 127 -19.68 2.46 -8.56
CA GLY A 127 -20.64 2.36 -7.45
C GLY A 127 -20.56 1.02 -6.72
N GLU A 128 -21.70 0.59 -6.14
CA GLU A 128 -21.77 -0.67 -5.39
C GLU A 128 -21.56 -1.91 -6.27
N GLU A 129 -21.91 -1.82 -7.56
CA GLU A 129 -21.77 -2.93 -8.51
C GLU A 129 -20.29 -3.32 -8.74
N GLY A 130 -19.36 -2.38 -8.61
CA GLY A 130 -17.92 -2.64 -8.71
C GLY A 130 -17.29 -3.30 -7.48
N LEU A 131 -17.98 -3.32 -6.33
CA LEU A 131 -17.41 -3.82 -5.07
C LEU A 131 -16.92 -5.27 -5.12
N PRO A 132 -17.64 -6.24 -5.74
CA PRO A 132 -17.14 -7.62 -5.84
C PRO A 132 -15.81 -7.69 -6.58
N ARG A 133 -15.69 -7.01 -7.73
CA ARG A 133 -14.47 -6.97 -8.54
C ARG A 133 -13.32 -6.29 -7.79
N PHE A 134 -13.59 -5.15 -7.14
CA PHE A 134 -12.61 -4.44 -6.34
C PHE A 134 -12.09 -5.29 -5.17
N LYS A 135 -12.99 -5.92 -4.40
CA LYS A 135 -12.62 -6.81 -3.28
C LYS A 135 -11.72 -7.94 -3.75
N GLN A 136 -12.03 -8.55 -4.89
CA GLN A 136 -11.20 -9.60 -5.47
C GLN A 136 -9.80 -9.08 -5.81
N GLY A 137 -9.70 -7.99 -6.58
CA GLY A 137 -8.42 -7.42 -7.00
C GLY A 137 -7.57 -6.96 -5.82
N LEU A 138 -8.16 -6.30 -4.83
CA LEU A 138 -7.44 -5.86 -3.63
C LEU A 138 -6.91 -7.05 -2.81
N ASN A 139 -7.68 -8.12 -2.64
CA ASN A 139 -7.19 -9.32 -1.95
C ASN A 139 -6.05 -9.99 -2.73
N GLN A 140 -6.15 -10.09 -4.06
CA GLN A 140 -5.08 -10.64 -4.89
C GLN A 140 -3.78 -9.82 -4.80
N LEU A 141 -3.91 -8.48 -4.80
CA LEU A 141 -2.78 -7.57 -4.60
C LEU A 141 -2.14 -7.76 -3.21
N ILE A 142 -2.94 -7.87 -2.15
CA ILE A 142 -2.45 -8.15 -0.80
C ILE A 142 -1.75 -9.51 -0.74
N ASP A 143 -2.34 -10.56 -1.33
CA ASP A 143 -1.73 -11.89 -1.39
C ASP A 143 -0.37 -11.85 -2.09
N LYS A 144 -0.25 -11.09 -3.19
CA LYS A 144 1.03 -10.89 -3.87
C LYS A 144 2.07 -10.21 -2.98
N ILE A 145 1.68 -9.16 -2.25
CA ILE A 145 2.58 -8.43 -1.34
C ILE A 145 3.02 -9.34 -0.18
N ASP A 146 2.10 -10.14 0.36
CA ASP A 146 2.37 -11.11 1.43
C ASP A 146 3.34 -12.20 0.97
N GLN A 147 3.20 -12.69 -0.27
CA GLN A 147 4.13 -13.65 -0.88
C GLN A 147 5.55 -13.10 -1.01
N LEU A 148 5.71 -11.78 -1.16
CA LEU A 148 7.02 -11.10 -1.17
C LEU A 148 7.58 -10.87 0.24
N GLY A 149 6.83 -11.21 1.28
CA GLY A 149 7.21 -11.00 2.69
C GLY A 149 7.11 -9.54 3.15
N ALA A 150 6.45 -8.67 2.38
CA ALA A 150 6.33 -7.26 2.69
C ALA A 150 5.13 -6.94 3.60
N LYS A 151 5.23 -5.85 4.37
CA LYS A 151 4.15 -5.32 5.21
C LYS A 151 3.23 -4.44 4.34
N THR A 152 1.94 -4.72 4.30
CA THR A 152 0.96 -3.87 3.60
C THR A 152 0.37 -2.82 4.52
N ILE A 153 0.31 -1.57 4.04
CA ILE A 153 -0.43 -0.45 4.64
C ILE A 153 -1.45 0.01 3.60
N LEU A 154 -2.73 -0.12 3.93
CA LEU A 154 -3.83 0.28 3.06
C LEU A 154 -4.23 1.73 3.37
N VAL A 155 -4.38 2.55 2.34
CA VAL A 155 -4.78 3.96 2.45
C VAL A 155 -6.13 4.13 1.80
N SER A 156 -7.07 4.82 2.46
CA SER A 156 -8.38 5.11 1.87
C SER A 156 -8.26 5.99 0.62
N PRO A 157 -9.27 6.00 -0.27
CA PRO A 157 -9.42 7.06 -1.27
C PRO A 157 -9.52 8.44 -0.61
N ILE A 158 -9.34 9.48 -1.42
CA ILE A 158 -9.55 10.89 -1.03
C ILE A 158 -10.88 11.39 -1.58
N PRO A 159 -11.52 12.39 -0.95
CA PRO A 159 -12.75 12.98 -1.44
C PRO A 159 -12.53 13.82 -2.70
N LEU A 160 -13.60 13.99 -3.48
CA LEU A 160 -13.72 15.08 -4.42
C LEU A 160 -13.99 16.38 -3.67
N LEU A 161 -13.17 17.39 -3.95
CA LEU A 161 -13.22 18.74 -3.37
C LEU A 161 -13.65 19.77 -4.42
N VAL A 162 -14.69 19.41 -5.17
CA VAL A 162 -15.37 20.30 -6.12
C VAL A 162 -16.63 20.89 -5.48
N SER A 163 -17.21 21.92 -6.11
CA SER A 163 -18.44 22.55 -5.63
C SER A 163 -19.55 21.53 -5.31
N PRO A 164 -20.18 21.61 -4.13
CA PRO A 164 -21.20 20.67 -3.72
C PRO A 164 -22.36 20.60 -4.72
N SER A 165 -22.76 19.38 -5.05
CA SER A 165 -23.96 19.05 -5.82
C SER A 165 -24.39 17.64 -5.43
N GLU A 166 -25.62 17.25 -5.79
CA GLU A 166 -26.09 15.89 -5.50
C GLU A 166 -25.17 14.82 -6.10
N SER A 167 -24.69 15.01 -7.34
CA SER A 167 -23.74 14.09 -7.98
C SER A 167 -22.41 14.00 -7.22
N VAL A 168 -21.89 15.13 -6.71
CA VAL A 168 -20.64 15.15 -5.95
C VAL A 168 -20.82 14.45 -4.60
N SER A 169 -21.96 14.66 -3.94
CA SER A 169 -22.31 13.94 -2.70
C SER A 169 -22.41 12.44 -2.93
N GLN A 170 -23.02 12.00 -4.03
CA GLN A 170 -23.10 10.58 -4.40
C GLN A 170 -21.71 9.98 -4.67
N LYS A 171 -20.84 10.69 -5.41
CA LYS A 171 -19.46 10.24 -5.68
C LYS A 171 -18.62 10.16 -4.39
N ASN A 172 -18.73 11.15 -3.51
CA ASN A 172 -18.04 11.12 -2.21
C ASN A 172 -18.59 10.02 -1.29
N SER A 173 -19.89 9.73 -1.35
CA SER A 173 -20.48 8.58 -0.65
C SER A 173 -19.90 7.26 -1.18
N ALA A 174 -19.79 7.09 -2.50
CA ALA A 174 -19.17 5.91 -3.09
C ALA A 174 -17.69 5.75 -2.67
N LEU A 175 -16.90 6.83 -2.71
CA LEU A 175 -15.50 6.82 -2.26
C LEU A 175 -15.37 6.41 -0.79
N GLU A 176 -16.27 6.88 0.07
CA GLU A 176 -16.31 6.50 1.48
C GLU A 176 -16.72 5.03 1.69
N THR A 177 -17.67 4.52 0.90
CA THR A 177 -18.03 3.10 0.89
C THR A 177 -16.84 2.22 0.51
N TYR A 178 -16.06 2.60 -0.51
CA TYR A 178 -14.84 1.89 -0.88
C TYR A 178 -13.78 1.98 0.22
N GLY A 179 -13.61 3.14 0.86
CA GLY A 179 -12.76 3.30 2.04
C GLY A 179 -13.16 2.35 3.18
N SER A 180 -14.46 2.20 3.44
CA SER A 180 -14.99 1.29 4.46
C SER A 180 -14.75 -0.19 4.11
N VAL A 181 -14.81 -0.55 2.82
CA VAL A 181 -14.49 -1.90 2.35
C VAL A 181 -12.99 -2.20 2.49
N ILE A 182 -12.12 -1.23 2.20
CA ILE A 182 -10.68 -1.35 2.43
C ILE A 182 -10.41 -1.58 3.91
N GLU A 183 -11.04 -0.82 4.81
CA GLU A 183 -10.92 -1.01 6.26
C GLU A 183 -11.33 -2.42 6.71
N GLN A 184 -12.47 -2.92 6.21
CA GLN A 184 -12.94 -4.27 6.52
C GLN A 184 -11.96 -5.34 6.05
N ILE A 185 -11.42 -5.22 4.83
CA ILE A 185 -10.39 -6.12 4.31
C ILE A 185 -9.12 -6.03 5.15
N ALA A 186 -8.67 -4.82 5.49
CA ALA A 186 -7.50 -4.60 6.32
C ALA A 186 -7.64 -5.32 7.67
N LYS A 187 -8.78 -5.17 8.33
CA LYS A 187 -9.09 -5.84 9.60
C LYS A 187 -9.10 -7.36 9.44
N ALA A 188 -9.76 -7.88 8.42
CA ALA A 188 -9.84 -9.33 8.16
C ALA A 188 -8.47 -9.94 7.85
N ARG A 189 -7.59 -9.18 7.18
CA ARG A 189 -6.25 -9.59 6.77
C ARG A 189 -5.14 -9.20 7.75
N ASN A 190 -5.50 -8.63 8.91
CA ASN A 190 -4.57 -8.07 9.91
C ASN A 190 -3.53 -7.12 9.29
N LYS A 191 -3.98 -6.22 8.42
CA LYS A 191 -3.16 -5.16 7.79
C LYS A 191 -3.48 -3.82 8.44
N ARG A 192 -2.51 -2.91 8.40
CA ARG A 192 -2.72 -1.53 8.83
C ARG A 192 -3.58 -0.81 7.80
N PHE A 193 -4.55 -0.03 8.27
CA PHE A 193 -5.37 0.85 7.46
C PHE A 193 -5.23 2.29 7.95
N ILE A 194 -5.12 3.23 7.01
CA ILE A 194 -5.09 4.66 7.30
C ILE A 194 -6.21 5.34 6.51
N ASN A 195 -7.20 5.85 7.25
CA ASN A 195 -8.26 6.67 6.67
C ASN A 195 -7.78 8.12 6.51
N VAL A 196 -7.58 8.55 5.26
CA VAL A 196 -7.25 9.92 4.89
C VAL A 196 -8.43 10.68 4.30
N PHE A 197 -9.55 10.00 3.99
CA PHE A 197 -10.73 10.60 3.36
C PHE A 197 -11.30 11.75 4.19
N ARG A 198 -11.68 11.48 5.44
CA ARG A 198 -12.29 12.49 6.32
C ARG A 198 -11.32 13.63 6.66
N PRO A 199 -10.05 13.36 7.05
CA PRO A 199 -9.08 14.44 7.28
C PRO A 199 -8.89 15.37 6.08
N ILE A 200 -8.79 14.83 4.86
CA ILE A 200 -8.64 15.63 3.64
C ILE A 200 -9.93 16.41 3.35
N LEU A 201 -11.10 15.82 3.56
CA LEU A 201 -12.37 16.51 3.40
C LEU A 201 -12.45 17.75 4.30
N GLU A 202 -12.05 17.62 5.57
CA GLU A 202 -12.05 18.75 6.51
C GLU A 202 -10.97 19.79 6.17
N ALA A 203 -9.77 19.37 5.78
CA ALA A 203 -8.72 20.29 5.33
C ALA A 203 -9.17 21.09 4.10
N GLY A 204 -9.88 20.46 3.15
CA GLY A 204 -10.41 21.12 1.96
C GLY A 204 -11.47 22.18 2.22
N LYS A 205 -12.10 22.19 3.41
CA LYS A 205 -13.00 23.26 3.83
C LYS A 205 -12.25 24.50 4.34
N GLN A 206 -11.00 24.32 4.74
CA GLN A 206 -10.19 25.37 5.38
C GLN A 206 -9.22 26.04 4.39
N SER A 207 -8.75 25.29 3.39
CA SER A 207 -7.78 25.79 2.42
C SER A 207 -7.94 25.11 1.05
N VAL A 208 -7.41 25.76 0.01
CA VAL A 208 -7.36 25.17 -1.33
C VAL A 208 -6.23 24.16 -1.38
N ILE A 209 -6.58 22.88 -1.30
CA ILE A 209 -5.62 21.76 -1.23
C ILE A 209 -5.59 20.88 -2.48
N THR A 210 -6.37 21.23 -3.51
CA THR A 210 -6.41 20.53 -4.80
C THR A 210 -6.26 21.52 -5.93
N GLU A 211 -5.71 21.07 -7.05
CA GLU A 211 -5.61 21.86 -8.29
C GLU A 211 -6.94 21.96 -9.03
N ASN A 212 -7.71 20.86 -9.03
CA ASN A 212 -8.94 20.72 -9.83
C ASN A 212 -10.09 20.05 -9.06
N GLY A 213 -9.99 19.96 -7.73
CA GLY A 213 -10.94 19.24 -6.88
C GLY A 213 -10.78 17.72 -6.87
N VAL A 214 -9.78 17.17 -7.56
CA VAL A 214 -9.46 15.73 -7.57
C VAL A 214 -8.00 15.49 -7.18
N HIS A 215 -7.08 16.19 -7.83
CA HIS A 215 -5.64 16.04 -7.60
C HIS A 215 -5.18 17.03 -6.53
N LEU A 216 -4.50 16.51 -5.50
CA LEU A 216 -3.91 17.34 -4.46
C LEU A 216 -2.82 18.25 -5.06
N ASN A 217 -2.78 19.49 -4.59
CA ASN A 217 -1.65 20.39 -4.84
C ASN A 217 -0.57 20.20 -3.75
N ALA A 218 0.49 21.03 -3.76
CA ALA A 218 1.56 20.97 -2.75
C ALA A 218 1.04 21.01 -1.30
N THR A 219 0.11 21.92 -0.99
CA THR A 219 -0.52 22.02 0.34
C THR A 219 -1.31 20.75 0.68
N GLY A 220 -2.02 20.17 -0.29
CA GLY A 220 -2.72 18.90 -0.12
C GLY A 220 -1.79 17.74 0.21
N TYR A 221 -0.65 17.61 -0.48
CA TYR A 221 0.33 16.58 -0.17
C TYR A 221 1.01 16.77 1.19
N TYR A 222 1.24 18.01 1.61
CA TYR A 222 1.68 18.31 2.98
C TYR A 222 0.67 17.81 4.03
N HIS A 223 -0.62 18.04 3.82
CA HIS A 223 -1.68 17.51 4.68
C HIS A 223 -1.74 15.99 4.63
N LEU A 224 -1.67 15.38 3.45
CA LEU A 224 -1.66 13.92 3.28
C LEU A 224 -0.52 13.28 4.08
N ALA A 225 0.71 13.81 3.97
CA ALA A 225 1.86 13.33 4.73
C ALA A 225 1.61 13.40 6.24
N THR A 226 1.07 14.53 6.73
CA THR A 226 0.72 14.70 8.14
C THR A 226 -0.34 13.69 8.62
N PHE A 227 -1.36 13.43 7.80
CA PHE A 227 -2.40 12.45 8.15
C PHE A 227 -1.91 11.01 8.09
N LEU A 228 -0.99 10.68 7.18
CA LEU A 228 -0.33 9.39 7.15
C LEU A 228 0.52 9.17 8.40
N GLU A 229 1.32 10.15 8.84
CA GLU A 229 2.07 10.03 10.09
C GLU A 229 1.17 9.76 11.29
N LYS A 230 0.05 10.49 11.39
CA LYS A 230 -0.95 10.26 12.44
C LYS A 230 -1.54 8.84 12.35
N GLY A 231 -1.87 8.36 11.16
CA GLY A 231 -2.37 7.00 10.92
C GLY A 231 -1.34 5.89 11.21
N LEU A 232 -0.05 6.21 11.09
CA LEU A 232 1.05 5.36 11.52
C LEU A 232 1.25 5.38 13.04
N GLY A 233 0.45 6.15 13.79
CA GLY A 233 0.51 6.23 15.25
C GLY A 233 1.66 7.10 15.74
N TRP A 234 2.19 7.98 14.90
CA TRP A 234 3.31 8.84 15.26
C TRP A 234 2.85 10.11 15.96
N THR A 235 3.65 10.56 16.92
CA THR A 235 3.46 11.85 17.59
C THR A 235 3.56 13.00 16.58
N ALA A 236 2.79 14.07 16.82
CA ALA A 236 2.89 15.28 16.01
C ALA A 236 4.33 15.84 16.07
N ARG A 237 4.79 16.41 14.95
CA ARG A 237 6.16 16.96 14.83
C ARG A 237 6.42 18.24 15.64
N ASN A 238 5.39 18.78 16.27
CA ASN A 238 5.46 20.04 17.01
C ASN A 238 5.88 19.75 18.45
N GLU A 239 7.14 19.42 18.67
CA GLU A 239 7.73 19.65 19.99
C GLU A 239 7.97 21.16 20.12
N GLY A 240 7.17 21.82 20.94
CA GLY A 240 7.40 23.22 21.28
C GLY A 240 8.72 23.32 22.04
N ILE A 241 9.62 24.19 21.57
CA ILE A 241 10.81 24.56 22.35
C ILE A 241 10.33 25.61 23.36
N THR A 242 10.26 25.22 24.63
CA THR A 242 10.11 26.19 25.72
C THR A 242 11.49 26.76 26.02
N LEU A 243 11.65 28.07 25.82
CA LEU A 243 12.82 28.80 26.27
C LEU A 243 12.48 29.42 27.62
N ASP A 244 13.13 28.96 28.68
CA ASP A 244 13.16 29.71 29.94
C ASP A 244 14.05 30.94 29.70
N VAL A 245 13.42 32.11 29.56
CA VAL A 245 14.10 33.41 29.43
C VAL A 245 14.16 34.10 30.78
#